data_AF-A0A5N5XRB7-F1
#
_entry.id   AF-A0A5N5XRB7-F1
#
_cell.length_a   1.000
_cell.length_b   1.000
_cell.length_c   1.000
_cell.angle_alpha   90.00
_cell.angle_beta   90.00
_cell.angle_gamma   90.00
#
_symmetry.space_group_name_H-M   'P 1'
#
loop_
_entity.id
_entity.type
_entity.pdbx_description
1 polymer ?
#
loop_
_entity_poly.entity_id
_entity_poly.type
_entity_poly.pdbx_seq_one_letter_code
_entity_poly.pdbx_strand_id
1 'polypeptide(L)'
;DKKSNEKKSKPYRMHSRNIGFTYPNLSLSKEEIQEIFVKKFIKESHKRKKKIYYKALRIARELHEDGEPHIHILIQLNKKTEFCNAREFFALPTYNKNNELEMKYCSFEKYFAQDTPEHWYRYIGAFGDILDDGIFKFKQFSNKKKVDDFIYAADLKANELKKALLKNEISAFEAEKALNDFLKGLDVVIYYKQFPVRDRIIQENFYPKSPNVVKRVIDHSLQTFRLEHEKIQFIIKTIKEQFNSKSPLTVVLEGLTQIGKTDLVELILQEELKVPYNYTKIDFNFSREDYNDNYKVCIYDDMGMEEVSSKNLMHGLIAGRGSFQTREPYGKKRTISGNKLNIFIVNRNKSFKGWIKKNKHWERFEHEYVEPNVIIIDLYEDFNKEYPMFYKPEEIKEMNFYKEKLKGANGRSAEILAKLIFGDDKVEVINNDF
;
A
#
# COMPACT_ATOMS: atom_id res chain seq x y z
N ASP A 1 -8.16 74.63 -36.55
CA ASP A 1 -8.48 73.19 -36.66
C ASP A 1 -7.24 72.29 -36.63
N LYS A 2 -6.79 71.90 -35.43
CA LYS A 2 -5.82 70.80 -35.28
C LYS A 2 -6.59 69.52 -34.98
N LYS A 3 -6.82 68.70 -36.01
CA LYS A 3 -7.32 67.33 -35.86
C LYS A 3 -6.32 66.52 -35.03
N SER A 4 -6.71 66.13 -33.82
CA SER A 4 -5.98 65.21 -32.96
C SER A 4 -5.92 63.83 -33.63
N ASN A 5 -4.75 63.48 -34.17
CA ASN A 5 -4.43 62.12 -34.60
C ASN A 5 -4.39 61.21 -33.35
N GLU A 6 -5.49 60.53 -33.06
CA GLU A 6 -5.50 59.40 -32.13
C GLU A 6 -4.54 58.31 -32.65
N LYS A 7 -3.42 58.13 -31.95
CA LYS A 7 -2.50 57.01 -32.18
C LYS A 7 -3.27 55.70 -31.96
N LYS A 8 -3.71 55.04 -33.03
CA LYS A 8 -4.24 53.67 -32.98
C LYS A 8 -3.22 52.77 -32.28
N SER A 9 -3.55 52.30 -31.07
CA SER A 9 -2.68 51.45 -30.28
C SER A 9 -2.35 50.14 -31.03
N LYS A 10 -1.10 49.68 -30.94
CA LYS A 10 -0.69 48.41 -31.56
C LYS A 10 -1.49 47.25 -30.93
N PRO A 11 -1.95 46.27 -31.72
CA PRO A 11 -2.74 45.15 -31.20
C PRO A 11 -1.94 44.33 -30.19
N TYR A 12 -2.57 43.97 -29.07
CA TYR A 12 -1.93 43.21 -28.01
C TYR A 12 -1.74 41.75 -28.44
N ARG A 13 -0.49 41.34 -28.66
CA ARG A 13 -0.14 39.96 -29.04
C ARG A 13 0.19 39.14 -27.80
N MET A 14 -0.29 37.90 -27.76
CA MET A 14 -0.01 36.97 -26.66
C MET A 14 0.27 35.56 -27.19
N HIS A 15 1.33 34.91 -26.71
CA HIS A 15 1.65 33.53 -27.09
C HIS A 15 1.78 32.66 -25.84
N SER A 16 0.68 32.02 -25.42
CA SER A 16 0.64 31.23 -24.20
C SER A 16 -0.19 29.96 -24.33
N ARG A 17 0.03 29.03 -23.42
CA ARG A 17 -0.81 27.83 -23.22
C ARG A 17 -1.75 28.01 -22.03
N ASN A 18 -1.31 28.69 -20.97
CA ASN A 18 -2.12 29.00 -19.79
C ASN A 18 -2.32 30.51 -19.74
N ILE A 19 -3.55 30.96 -19.54
CA ILE A 19 -3.93 32.36 -19.66
C ILE A 19 -4.83 32.68 -18.47
N GLY A 20 -4.36 33.56 -17.58
CA GLY A 20 -5.13 34.13 -16.46
C GLY A 20 -5.49 35.58 -16.75
N PHE A 21 -6.73 35.97 -16.45
CA PHE A 21 -7.21 37.34 -16.64
C PHE A 21 -8.46 37.60 -15.80
N THR A 22 -8.77 38.90 -15.63
CA THR A 22 -9.83 39.39 -14.76
C THR A 22 -10.75 40.38 -15.46
N TYR A 23 -12.03 40.39 -15.07
CA TYR A 23 -12.99 41.44 -15.43
C TYR A 23 -13.57 42.08 -14.17
N PRO A 24 -13.44 43.40 -14.00
CA PRO A 24 -14.13 44.11 -12.93
C PRO A 24 -15.60 44.32 -13.29
N ASN A 25 -16.53 44.21 -12.36
CA ASN A 25 -17.95 44.59 -12.53
C ASN A 25 -18.62 43.99 -13.79
N LEU A 26 -18.56 42.67 -13.96
CA LEU A 26 -19.19 41.98 -15.09
C LEU A 26 -20.53 41.37 -14.65
N SER A 27 -21.61 41.76 -15.35
CA SER A 27 -22.98 41.31 -15.05
C SER A 27 -23.28 39.87 -15.47
N LEU A 28 -22.47 39.31 -16.37
CA LEU A 28 -22.64 37.94 -16.84
C LEU A 28 -22.43 36.90 -15.73
N SER A 29 -23.23 35.83 -15.78
CA SER A 29 -23.03 34.61 -15.01
C SER A 29 -21.83 33.80 -15.52
N LYS A 30 -21.33 32.86 -14.71
CA LYS A 30 -20.17 32.04 -15.07
C LYS A 30 -20.48 31.12 -16.26
N GLU A 31 -21.72 30.64 -16.32
CA GLU A 31 -22.25 29.75 -17.35
C GLU A 31 -22.35 30.49 -18.70
N GLU A 32 -22.86 31.73 -18.71
CA GLU A 32 -22.88 32.57 -19.92
C GLU A 32 -21.47 32.84 -20.45
N ILE A 33 -20.53 33.13 -19.55
CA ILE A 33 -19.13 33.35 -19.89
C ILE A 33 -18.52 32.09 -20.52
N GLN A 34 -18.77 30.92 -19.93
CA GLN A 34 -18.33 29.63 -20.47
C GLN A 34 -18.87 29.42 -21.90
N GLU A 35 -20.16 29.62 -22.13
CA GLU A 35 -20.77 29.46 -23.45
C GLU A 35 -20.13 30.39 -24.50
N ILE A 36 -19.88 31.64 -24.13
CA ILE A 36 -19.24 32.61 -25.03
C ILE A 36 -17.83 32.12 -25.40
N PHE A 37 -17.05 31.62 -24.44
CA PHE A 37 -15.72 31.09 -24.72
C PHE A 37 -15.76 29.82 -25.58
N VAL A 38 -16.68 28.89 -25.33
CA VAL A 38 -16.92 27.73 -26.21
C VAL A 38 -17.11 28.18 -27.65
N LYS A 39 -18.07 29.08 -27.89
CA LYS A 39 -18.38 29.62 -29.22
C LYS A 39 -17.17 30.31 -29.87
N LYS A 40 -16.41 31.09 -29.10
CA LYS A 40 -15.19 31.76 -29.57
C LYS A 40 -14.07 30.80 -29.96
N PHE A 41 -13.80 29.77 -29.16
CA PHE A 41 -12.75 28.79 -29.46
C PHE A 41 -13.11 27.92 -30.67
N ILE A 42 -14.39 27.55 -30.82
CA ILE A 42 -14.89 26.86 -32.03
C ILE A 42 -14.61 27.74 -33.26
N LYS A 43 -15.05 29.01 -33.24
CA LYS A 43 -14.85 29.96 -34.34
C LYS A 43 -13.37 30.15 -34.69
N GLU A 44 -12.50 30.28 -33.69
CA GLU A 44 -11.07 30.47 -33.90
C GLU A 44 -10.37 29.21 -34.44
N SER A 45 -10.80 28.03 -33.98
CA SER A 45 -10.33 26.73 -34.50
C SER A 45 -10.66 26.59 -35.99
N HIS A 46 -11.89 26.94 -36.40
CA HIS A 46 -12.29 26.95 -37.81
C HIS A 46 -11.50 27.96 -38.64
N LYS A 47 -11.41 29.22 -38.17
CA LYS A 47 -10.68 30.30 -38.86
C LYS A 47 -9.22 29.95 -39.16
N ARG A 48 -8.56 29.24 -38.24
CA ARG A 48 -7.14 28.90 -38.35
C ARG A 48 -6.87 27.53 -38.97
N LYS A 49 -7.90 26.75 -39.31
CA LYS A 49 -7.80 25.34 -39.73
C LYS A 49 -6.90 24.51 -38.80
N LYS A 50 -6.93 24.81 -37.50
CA LYS A 50 -6.09 24.17 -36.47
C LYS A 50 -6.99 23.84 -35.29
N LYS A 51 -6.97 22.59 -34.82
CA LYS A 51 -7.68 22.16 -33.61
C LYS A 51 -7.14 22.92 -32.40
N ILE A 52 -7.82 24.01 -32.02
CA ILE A 52 -7.52 24.87 -30.87
C ILE A 52 -8.74 24.82 -29.97
N TYR A 53 -8.57 24.35 -28.74
CA TYR A 53 -9.63 24.28 -27.75
C TYR A 53 -9.00 24.39 -26.36
N TYR A 54 -9.78 24.82 -25.37
CA TYR A 54 -9.36 24.77 -23.98
C TYR A 54 -9.54 23.34 -23.44
N LYS A 55 -8.55 22.86 -22.69
CA LYS A 55 -8.59 21.59 -21.95
C LYS A 55 -9.16 21.76 -20.54
N ALA A 56 -8.99 22.96 -19.99
CA ALA A 56 -9.52 23.35 -18.71
C ALA A 56 -9.87 24.85 -18.75
N LEU A 57 -10.99 25.20 -18.16
CA LEU A 57 -11.48 26.54 -17.91
C LEU A 57 -11.94 26.57 -16.45
N ARG A 58 -11.43 27.54 -15.68
CA ARG A 58 -11.82 27.77 -14.30
C ARG A 58 -12.23 29.23 -14.16
N ILE A 59 -13.44 29.48 -13.66
CA ILE A 59 -14.02 30.81 -13.47
C ILE A 59 -14.45 30.93 -12.01
N ALA A 60 -14.11 32.03 -11.33
CA ALA A 60 -14.74 32.35 -10.05
C ALA A 60 -15.10 33.83 -9.97
N ARG A 61 -16.10 34.12 -9.14
CA ARG A 61 -16.48 35.46 -8.75
C ARG A 61 -15.83 35.77 -7.40
N GLU A 62 -14.97 36.79 -7.39
CA GLU A 62 -14.34 37.34 -6.20
C GLU A 62 -15.10 38.62 -5.80
N LEU A 63 -15.39 38.78 -4.51
CA LEU A 63 -15.74 40.08 -3.94
C LEU A 63 -14.43 40.73 -3.51
N HIS A 64 -14.01 41.76 -4.23
CA HIS A 64 -12.78 42.47 -3.89
C HIS A 64 -12.93 43.18 -2.53
N GLU A 65 -11.83 43.53 -1.87
CA GLU A 65 -11.85 44.25 -0.58
C GLU A 65 -12.64 45.58 -0.64
N ASP A 66 -12.73 46.18 -1.84
CA ASP A 66 -13.49 47.39 -2.13
C ASP A 66 -15.02 47.15 -2.31
N GLY A 67 -15.48 45.91 -2.18
CA GLY A 67 -16.88 45.51 -2.35
C GLY A 67 -17.33 45.32 -3.80
N GLU A 68 -16.47 45.60 -4.78
CA GLU A 68 -16.78 45.43 -6.20
C GLU A 68 -16.56 43.97 -6.67
N PRO A 69 -17.53 43.36 -7.38
CA PRO A 69 -17.41 41.98 -7.87
C PRO A 69 -16.45 41.88 -9.05
N HIS A 70 -15.41 41.06 -8.91
CA HIS A 70 -14.47 40.70 -9.96
C HIS A 70 -14.70 39.27 -10.45
N ILE A 71 -14.50 39.02 -11.74
CA ILE A 71 -14.51 37.67 -12.30
C ILE A 71 -13.10 37.28 -12.71
N HIS A 72 -12.56 36.23 -12.08
CA HIS A 72 -11.25 35.67 -12.35
C HIS A 72 -11.40 34.44 -13.24
N ILE A 73 -10.62 34.39 -14.33
CA ILE A 73 -10.69 33.30 -15.31
C ILE A 73 -9.29 32.75 -15.59
N LEU A 74 -9.16 31.42 -15.51
CA LEU A 74 -7.99 30.67 -15.93
C LEU A 74 -8.34 29.70 -17.06
N ILE A 75 -7.63 29.82 -18.18
CA ILE A 75 -7.77 28.93 -19.34
C ILE A 75 -6.46 28.18 -19.59
N GLN A 76 -6.54 26.85 -19.69
CA GLN A 76 -5.46 26.01 -20.20
C GLN A 76 -5.81 25.47 -21.58
N LEU A 77 -5.05 25.86 -22.60
CA LEU A 77 -5.20 25.42 -23.97
C LEU A 77 -4.57 24.05 -24.23
N ASN A 78 -5.05 23.39 -25.30
CA ASN A 78 -4.49 22.14 -25.77
C ASN A 78 -3.02 22.24 -26.20
N LYS A 79 -2.60 23.40 -26.72
CA LYS A 79 -1.23 23.75 -27.13
C LYS A 79 -0.97 25.25 -26.96
N LYS A 80 0.32 25.64 -26.95
CA LYS A 80 0.72 27.05 -26.91
C LYS A 80 0.21 27.75 -28.17
N THR A 81 -0.62 28.77 -28.02
CA THR A 81 -1.34 29.41 -29.11
C THR A 81 -1.05 30.91 -29.11
N GLU A 82 -0.76 31.45 -30.29
CA GLU A 82 -0.57 32.89 -30.48
C GLU A 82 -1.92 33.58 -30.75
N PHE A 83 -2.22 34.67 -30.07
CA PHE A 83 -3.36 35.55 -30.33
C PHE A 83 -2.82 36.87 -30.84
N CYS A 84 -3.07 37.20 -32.11
CA CYS A 84 -2.56 38.43 -32.72
C CYS A 84 -3.27 39.69 -32.21
N ASN A 85 -4.48 39.54 -31.66
CA ASN A 85 -5.21 40.58 -30.95
C ASN A 85 -5.94 39.94 -29.76
N ALA A 86 -5.19 39.68 -28.69
CA ALA A 86 -5.71 39.00 -27.50
C ALA A 86 -6.80 39.83 -26.80
N ARG A 87 -6.65 41.16 -26.69
CA ARG A 87 -7.68 42.01 -26.06
C ARG A 87 -9.05 41.83 -26.70
N GLU A 88 -9.11 41.80 -28.02
CA GLU A 88 -10.36 41.61 -28.75
C GLU A 88 -10.91 40.19 -28.62
N PHE A 89 -10.05 39.18 -28.72
CA PHE A 89 -10.49 37.79 -28.58
C PHE A 89 -11.11 37.53 -27.20
N PHE A 90 -10.51 38.09 -26.14
CA PHE A 90 -10.98 37.92 -24.77
C PHE A 90 -12.00 39.01 -24.35
N ALA A 91 -12.42 39.96 -25.19
CA ALA A 91 -13.45 40.94 -24.78
C ALA A 91 -14.84 40.29 -24.64
N LEU A 92 -15.59 40.55 -23.57
CA LEU A 92 -16.92 39.97 -23.34
C LEU A 92 -18.03 41.01 -23.58
N PRO A 93 -19.17 40.64 -24.19
CA PRO A 93 -20.29 41.55 -24.33
C PRO A 93 -20.89 41.85 -22.95
N THR A 94 -21.23 43.12 -22.70
CA THR A 94 -21.98 43.54 -21.51
C THR A 94 -22.89 44.71 -21.88
N TYR A 95 -23.78 45.10 -20.97
CA TYR A 95 -24.68 46.23 -21.16
C TYR A 95 -24.27 47.35 -20.21
N ASN A 96 -24.11 48.56 -20.76
CA ASN A 96 -23.82 49.72 -19.95
C ASN A 96 -25.07 50.16 -19.16
N LYS A 97 -24.93 51.20 -18.32
CA LYS A 97 -26.05 51.75 -17.51
C LYS A 97 -27.24 52.26 -18.36
N ASN A 98 -27.03 52.48 -19.66
CA ASN A 98 -28.04 52.95 -20.61
C ASN A 98 -28.64 51.80 -21.45
N ASN A 99 -28.41 50.54 -21.08
CA ASN A 99 -28.82 49.33 -21.83
C ASN A 99 -28.23 49.23 -23.25
N GLU A 100 -27.10 49.89 -23.53
CA GLU A 100 -26.39 49.75 -24.80
C GLU A 100 -25.34 48.64 -24.71
N LEU A 101 -25.20 47.86 -25.79
CA LEU A 101 -24.22 46.79 -25.88
C LEU A 101 -22.81 47.38 -25.97
N GLU A 102 -21.95 47.03 -25.01
CA GLU A 102 -20.54 47.38 -24.98
C GLU A 102 -19.65 46.14 -24.83
N MET A 103 -18.37 46.28 -25.18
CA MET A 103 -17.37 45.21 -25.02
C MET A 103 -16.52 45.48 -23.78
N LYS A 104 -16.63 44.58 -22.80
CA LYS A 104 -15.80 44.57 -21.60
C LYS A 104 -14.44 43.93 -21.90
N TYR A 105 -13.38 44.72 -21.80
CA TYR A 105 -12.02 44.23 -21.99
C TYR A 105 -11.44 43.69 -20.68
N CYS A 106 -10.77 42.54 -20.75
CA CYS A 106 -10.10 41.96 -19.58
C CYS A 106 -8.78 42.66 -19.27
N SER A 107 -8.44 42.67 -17.99
CA SER A 107 -7.10 42.94 -17.53
C SER A 107 -6.29 41.64 -17.63
N PHE A 108 -5.38 41.59 -18.61
CA PHE A 108 -4.33 40.57 -18.58
C PHE A 108 -3.38 40.94 -17.47
N GLU A 109 -3.31 40.05 -16.51
CA GLU A 109 -2.56 40.29 -15.30
C GLU A 109 -1.04 40.20 -15.62
N LYS A 110 -0.34 41.34 -15.51
CA LYS A 110 1.07 41.51 -15.94
C LYS A 110 2.10 41.03 -14.92
N TYR A 111 1.73 40.91 -13.64
CA TYR A 111 2.65 40.61 -12.52
C TYR A 111 3.06 39.12 -12.40
N PHE A 112 2.65 38.27 -13.34
CA PHE A 112 2.70 36.80 -13.22
C PHE A 112 3.91 36.16 -13.89
N ALA A 113 5.00 36.90 -14.05
CA ALA A 113 6.27 36.33 -14.51
C ALA A 113 6.92 35.43 -13.43
N GLN A 114 6.53 35.58 -12.16
CA GLN A 114 7.01 34.74 -11.04
C GLN A 114 6.02 33.64 -10.62
N ASP A 115 4.72 33.84 -10.82
CA ASP A 115 3.67 32.92 -10.37
C ASP A 115 3.28 31.88 -11.41
N THR A 116 3.28 30.61 -11.00
CA THR A 116 3.01 29.52 -11.91
C THR A 116 1.50 29.34 -12.13
N PRO A 117 1.04 28.79 -13.27
CA PRO A 117 -0.38 28.55 -13.56
C PRO A 117 -1.13 27.77 -12.46
N GLU A 118 -0.40 27.00 -11.66
CA GLU A 118 -0.88 26.25 -10.51
C GLU A 118 -1.22 27.15 -9.31
N HIS A 119 -0.47 28.24 -9.10
CA HIS A 119 -0.78 29.22 -8.07
C HIS A 119 -2.13 29.88 -8.40
N TRP A 120 -2.31 30.30 -9.65
CA TRP A 120 -3.59 30.82 -10.16
C TRP A 120 -4.75 29.83 -10.02
N TYR A 121 -4.51 28.56 -10.36
CA TYR A 121 -5.54 27.51 -10.20
C TYR A 121 -6.00 27.42 -8.74
N ARG A 122 -5.08 27.50 -7.77
CA ARG A 122 -5.39 27.47 -6.33
C ARG A 122 -6.01 28.76 -5.82
N TYR A 123 -5.53 29.92 -6.27
CA TYR A 123 -6.05 31.24 -5.94
C TYR A 123 -7.55 31.34 -6.30
N ILE A 124 -7.90 31.02 -7.56
CA ILE A 124 -9.30 30.98 -7.99
C ILE A 124 -10.09 29.93 -7.19
N GLY A 125 -9.42 28.83 -6.83
CA GLY A 125 -9.91 27.76 -5.95
C GLY A 125 -10.44 28.23 -4.58
N ALA A 126 -9.99 29.38 -4.08
CA ALA A 126 -10.29 29.83 -2.73
C ALA A 126 -11.60 30.63 -2.61
N PHE A 127 -12.18 31.11 -3.72
CA PHE A 127 -13.34 32.02 -3.68
C PHE A 127 -14.70 31.34 -3.42
N GLY A 128 -14.74 30.02 -3.32
CA GLY A 128 -15.96 29.25 -3.00
C GLY A 128 -16.98 29.16 -4.15
N ASP A 129 -17.21 30.23 -4.92
CA ASP A 129 -18.15 30.27 -6.04
C ASP A 129 -17.46 30.01 -7.40
N ILE A 130 -17.13 28.75 -7.68
CA ILE A 130 -16.30 28.35 -8.83
C ILE A 130 -17.12 27.61 -9.89
N LEU A 131 -16.79 27.84 -11.16
CA LEU A 131 -17.18 26.99 -12.29
C LEU A 131 -15.92 26.39 -12.91
N ASP A 132 -15.85 25.06 -12.97
CA ASP A 132 -14.79 24.31 -13.61
C ASP A 132 -15.32 23.52 -14.81
N ASP A 133 -14.63 23.63 -15.94
CA ASP A 133 -14.90 22.87 -17.15
C ASP A 133 -13.59 22.24 -17.66
N GLY A 134 -13.55 20.91 -17.74
CA GLY A 134 -12.38 20.13 -18.13
C GLY A 134 -11.40 19.80 -17.01
N ILE A 135 -10.21 19.29 -17.36
CA ILE A 135 -9.19 18.81 -16.40
C ILE A 135 -7.91 19.62 -16.54
N PHE A 136 -7.60 20.44 -15.52
CA PHE A 136 -6.38 21.25 -15.49
C PHE A 136 -5.14 20.36 -15.28
N LYS A 137 -4.21 20.38 -16.24
CA LYS A 137 -2.93 19.69 -16.07
C LYS A 137 -1.94 20.61 -15.36
N PHE A 138 -1.64 20.27 -14.12
CA PHE A 138 -0.51 20.83 -13.38
C PHE A 138 0.79 20.49 -14.10
N LYS A 139 1.70 21.47 -14.19
CA LYS A 139 3.07 21.23 -14.64
C LYS A 139 3.70 20.24 -13.66
N GLN A 140 4.19 19.12 -14.17
CA GLN A 140 5.11 18.29 -13.41
C GLN A 140 6.37 19.14 -13.19
N PHE A 141 6.56 19.67 -11.98
CA PHE A 141 7.77 20.40 -11.64
C PHE A 141 8.92 19.40 -11.57
N SER A 142 9.75 19.36 -12.62
CA SER A 142 11.07 18.74 -12.55
C SER A 142 12.07 19.72 -11.94
N ASN A 143 11.89 20.09 -10.67
CA ASN A 143 13.01 20.59 -9.86
C ASN A 143 13.64 19.42 -9.13
N LYS A 144 14.05 18.40 -9.90
CA LYS A 144 14.68 17.19 -9.38
C LYS A 144 15.82 17.57 -8.42
N LYS A 145 16.63 18.56 -8.78
CA LYS A 145 17.70 19.11 -7.94
C LYS A 145 17.22 19.61 -6.58
N LYS A 146 16.18 20.46 -6.49
CA LYS A 146 15.68 20.93 -5.18
C LYS A 146 15.11 19.80 -4.32
N VAL A 147 14.46 18.81 -4.95
CA VAL A 147 13.95 17.63 -4.24
C VAL A 147 15.09 16.75 -3.76
N ASP A 148 16.10 16.52 -4.60
CA ASP A 148 17.30 15.76 -4.28
C ASP A 148 18.07 16.46 -3.14
N ASP A 149 18.23 17.79 -3.20
CA ASP A 149 18.85 18.62 -2.15
C ASP A 149 18.05 18.55 -0.83
N PHE A 150 16.71 18.55 -0.90
CA PHE A 150 15.84 18.41 0.27
C PHE A 150 15.96 17.02 0.91
N ILE A 151 15.94 15.95 0.10
CA ILE A 151 16.12 14.58 0.59
C ILE A 151 17.51 14.42 1.20
N TYR A 152 18.54 14.96 0.55
CA TYR A 152 19.90 14.94 1.06
C TYR A 152 20.01 15.66 2.42
N ALA A 153 19.39 16.82 2.58
CA ALA A 153 19.32 17.52 3.86
C ALA A 153 18.58 16.72 4.94
N ALA A 154 17.51 16.01 4.56
CA ALA A 154 16.78 15.12 5.46
C ALA A 154 17.65 13.97 5.96
N ASP A 155 18.38 13.30 5.07
CA ASP A 155 19.29 12.21 5.41
C ASP A 155 20.44 12.67 6.32
N LEU A 156 21.04 13.82 6.04
CA LEU A 156 22.08 14.39 6.89
C LEU A 156 21.57 14.68 8.29
N LYS A 157 20.41 15.35 8.41
CA LYS A 157 19.85 15.70 9.71
C LYS A 157 19.39 14.46 10.48
N ALA A 158 18.81 13.48 9.80
CA ALA A 158 18.41 12.21 10.41
C ALA A 158 19.63 11.45 10.97
N ASN A 159 20.75 11.43 10.24
CA ASN A 159 21.98 10.79 10.72
C ASN A 159 22.59 11.50 11.94
N GLU A 160 22.53 12.84 11.99
CA GLU A 160 22.95 13.62 13.15
C GLU A 160 22.11 13.25 14.39
N LEU A 161 20.78 13.29 14.24
CA LEU A 161 19.84 12.96 15.31
C LEU A 161 19.95 11.50 15.75
N LYS A 162 20.21 10.58 14.82
CA LYS A 162 20.46 9.16 15.13
C LYS A 162 21.68 8.96 16.03
N LYS A 163 22.75 9.74 15.85
CA LYS A 163 23.92 9.67 16.74
C LYS A 163 23.57 10.10 18.16
N ALA A 164 22.77 11.16 18.32
CA ALA A 164 22.29 11.61 19.62
C ALA A 164 21.35 10.57 20.27
N LEU A 165 20.47 9.97 19.48
CA LEU A 165 19.60 8.87 19.89
C LEU A 165 20.41 7.66 20.39
N LEU A 166 21.45 7.23 19.67
CA LEU A 166 22.32 6.11 20.06
C LEU A 166 23.12 6.37 21.34
N LYS A 167 23.39 7.64 21.68
CA LYS A 167 24.01 8.05 22.92
C LYS A 167 23.00 8.22 24.07
N ASN A 168 21.72 7.95 23.83
CA ASN A 168 20.61 8.20 24.75
C ASN A 168 20.48 9.69 25.18
N GLU A 169 20.92 10.63 24.34
CA GLU A 169 20.80 12.07 24.60
C GLU A 169 19.39 12.61 24.29
N ILE A 170 18.68 11.96 23.36
CA ILE A 170 17.31 12.30 22.93
C ILE A 170 16.49 11.02 22.71
N SER A 171 15.17 11.12 22.82
CA SER A 171 14.23 10.05 22.46
C SER A 171 13.91 9.99 20.96
N ALA A 172 13.36 8.87 20.49
CA ALA A 172 12.96 8.71 19.09
C ALA A 172 11.88 9.72 18.67
N PHE A 173 10.95 10.03 19.58
CA PHE A 173 9.91 11.04 19.37
C PHE A 173 10.50 12.45 19.22
N GLU A 174 11.47 12.81 20.07
CA GLU A 174 12.15 14.11 19.98
C GLU A 174 12.98 14.23 18.70
N ALA A 175 13.64 13.15 18.29
CA ALA A 175 14.36 13.09 17.02
C ALA A 175 13.42 13.28 15.81
N GLU A 176 12.28 12.59 15.80
CA GLU A 176 11.28 12.75 14.74
C GLU A 176 10.74 14.19 14.67
N LYS A 177 10.37 14.76 15.83
CA LYS A 177 9.88 16.14 15.90
C LYS A 177 10.92 17.12 15.38
N ALA A 178 12.18 16.99 15.81
CA ALA A 178 13.28 17.85 15.36
C ALA A 178 13.53 17.75 13.85
N LEU A 179 13.47 16.55 13.27
CA LEU A 179 13.59 16.37 11.82
C LEU A 179 12.42 17.01 11.08
N ASN A 180 11.19 16.78 11.54
CA ASN A 180 10.00 17.34 10.91
C ASN A 180 9.99 18.87 10.93
N ASP A 181 10.39 19.49 12.04
CA ASP A 181 10.45 20.95 12.17
C ASP A 181 11.56 21.54 11.28
N PHE A 182 12.73 20.89 11.20
CA PHE A 182 13.80 21.26 10.28
C PHE A 182 13.34 21.22 8.81
N LEU A 183 12.69 20.14 8.40
CA LEU A 183 12.25 19.95 7.01
C LEU A 183 11.13 20.92 6.60
N LYS A 184 10.19 21.22 7.52
CA LYS A 184 9.18 22.26 7.29
C LYS A 184 9.83 23.64 7.09
N GLY A 185 10.89 23.93 7.85
CA GLY A 185 11.67 25.17 7.72
C GLY A 185 12.39 25.30 6.37
N LEU A 186 12.76 24.18 5.73
CA LEU A 186 13.39 24.19 4.40
C LEU A 186 12.39 24.47 3.28
N ASP A 187 11.32 23.67 3.19
CA ASP A 187 10.29 23.83 2.17
C ASP A 187 9.02 23.05 2.56
N VAL A 188 7.98 23.77 3.00
CA VAL A 188 6.69 23.19 3.43
C VAL A 188 6.00 22.42 2.29
N VAL A 189 6.16 22.85 1.04
CA VAL A 189 5.48 22.20 -0.09
C VAL A 189 6.17 20.88 -0.44
N ILE A 190 7.50 20.84 -0.43
CA ILE A 190 8.25 19.59 -0.65
C ILE A 190 8.05 18.64 0.54
N TYR A 191 8.02 19.14 1.78
CA TYR A 191 7.72 18.37 2.99
C TYR A 191 6.44 17.54 2.85
N TYR A 192 5.33 18.16 2.42
CA TYR A 192 4.07 17.43 2.23
C TYR A 192 4.06 16.55 0.98
N LYS A 193 4.79 16.91 -0.09
CA LYS A 193 4.88 16.09 -1.31
C LYS A 193 5.74 14.84 -1.15
N GLN A 194 6.78 14.92 -0.32
CA GLN A 194 7.73 13.83 -0.08
C GLN A 194 7.43 13.08 1.21
N PHE A 195 6.19 13.14 1.69
CA PHE A 195 5.71 12.42 2.87
C PHE A 195 6.17 10.94 2.90
N PRO A 196 6.06 10.14 1.82
CA PRO A 196 6.49 8.74 1.85
C PRO A 196 8.00 8.56 2.04
N VAL A 197 8.81 9.45 1.45
CA VAL A 197 10.28 9.39 1.56
C VAL A 197 10.72 9.81 2.96
N ARG A 198 10.10 10.87 3.49
CA ARG A 198 10.35 11.36 4.85
C ARG A 198 10.02 10.30 5.90
N ASP A 199 8.85 9.68 5.81
CA ASP A 199 8.43 8.63 6.74
C ASP A 199 9.38 7.45 6.72
N ARG A 200 9.86 7.07 5.53
CA ARG A 200 10.90 6.05 5.41
C ARG A 200 12.19 6.44 6.12
N ILE A 201 12.68 7.68 5.95
CA ILE A 201 13.88 8.19 6.63
C ILE A 201 13.69 8.17 8.15
N ILE A 202 12.50 8.55 8.65
CA ILE A 202 12.15 8.50 10.07
C ILE A 202 12.20 7.05 10.59
N GLN A 203 11.53 6.13 9.90
CA GLN A 203 11.48 4.71 10.27
C GLN A 203 12.87 4.05 10.25
N GLU A 204 13.69 4.32 9.24
CA GLU A 204 15.03 3.71 9.12
C GLU A 204 16.03 4.24 10.17
N ASN A 205 15.80 5.43 10.73
CA ASN A 205 16.78 6.12 11.59
C ASN A 205 16.39 6.23 13.06
N PHE A 206 15.11 6.41 13.40
CA PHE A 206 14.70 6.72 14.78
C PHE A 206 13.97 5.59 15.47
N TYR A 207 13.26 4.76 14.71
CA TYR A 207 12.59 3.60 15.27
C TYR A 207 13.46 2.38 15.00
N PRO A 208 13.92 1.66 16.05
CA PRO A 208 14.61 0.41 15.83
C PRO A 208 13.71 -0.48 14.98
N LYS A 209 14.25 -1.00 13.87
CA LYS A 209 13.60 -2.07 13.12
C LYS A 209 13.17 -3.09 14.15
N SER A 210 11.86 -3.34 14.27
CA SER A 210 11.36 -4.42 15.13
C SER A 210 12.27 -5.62 14.90
N PRO A 211 12.91 -6.15 15.95
CA PRO A 211 13.81 -7.28 15.77
C PRO A 211 13.06 -8.35 14.99
N ASN A 212 13.73 -8.78 13.91
CA ASN A 212 13.45 -9.90 13.02
C ASN A 212 12.22 -10.72 13.40
N VAL A 213 11.31 -10.93 12.43
CA VAL A 213 10.27 -11.99 12.40
C VAL A 213 10.19 -12.65 13.75
N VAL A 214 9.34 -12.13 14.66
CA VAL A 214 9.17 -12.70 16.00
C VAL A 214 9.05 -14.19 15.80
N LYS A 215 10.15 -14.93 16.03
CA LYS A 215 10.14 -16.37 15.87
C LYS A 215 9.10 -16.80 16.87
N ARG A 216 8.03 -17.42 16.39
CA ARG A 216 6.99 -17.93 17.26
C ARG A 216 7.69 -18.82 18.27
N VAL A 217 7.66 -18.40 19.53
CA VAL A 217 8.21 -19.21 20.61
C VAL A 217 7.21 -20.34 20.80
N ILE A 218 7.61 -21.53 20.38
CA ILE A 218 6.83 -22.74 20.63
C ILE A 218 7.24 -23.21 22.03
N ASP A 219 6.27 -23.29 22.92
CA ASP A 219 6.43 -23.57 24.35
C ASP A 219 6.42 -25.07 24.69
N HIS A 220 6.43 -25.92 23.66
CA HIS A 220 6.42 -27.37 23.78
C HIS A 220 7.35 -28.01 22.74
N SER A 221 7.65 -29.30 22.93
CA SER A 221 8.60 -30.04 22.08
C SER A 221 7.91 -30.92 21.04
N LEU A 222 8.63 -31.31 20.00
CA LEU A 222 8.19 -32.32 19.02
C LEU A 222 7.71 -33.63 19.69
N GLN A 223 8.22 -33.95 20.88
CA GLN A 223 7.81 -35.13 21.64
C GLN A 223 6.34 -35.14 22.08
N THR A 224 5.65 -33.99 22.06
CA THR A 224 4.20 -33.94 22.34
C THR A 224 3.35 -34.44 21.18
N PHE A 225 3.94 -34.60 20.00
CA PHE A 225 3.26 -35.15 18.82
C PHE A 225 3.22 -36.68 18.86
N ARG A 226 2.26 -37.27 18.14
CA ARG A 226 2.13 -38.73 18.02
C ARG A 226 3.17 -39.31 17.08
N LEU A 227 4.43 -39.33 17.51
CA LEU A 227 5.57 -39.73 16.67
C LEU A 227 5.50 -41.18 16.16
N GLU A 228 4.66 -42.02 16.74
CA GLU A 228 4.39 -43.40 16.26
C GLU A 228 3.34 -43.45 15.14
N HIS A 229 2.57 -42.38 14.92
CA HIS A 229 1.55 -42.33 13.88
C HIS A 229 2.19 -42.30 12.49
N GLU A 230 1.73 -43.19 11.60
CA GLU A 230 2.29 -43.38 10.25
C GLU A 230 2.41 -42.05 9.48
N LYS A 231 1.35 -41.24 9.46
CA LYS A 231 1.36 -39.91 8.82
C LYS A 231 2.39 -38.94 9.40
N ILE A 232 2.58 -38.92 10.73
CA ILE A 232 3.54 -38.00 11.36
C ILE A 232 4.96 -38.43 11.01
N GLN A 233 5.25 -39.74 11.06
CA GLN A 233 6.54 -40.26 10.60
C GLN A 233 6.77 -39.96 9.12
N PHE A 234 5.73 -40.11 8.30
CA PHE A 234 5.81 -39.80 6.87
C PHE A 234 6.10 -38.32 6.62
N ILE A 235 5.49 -37.39 7.35
CA ILE A 235 5.79 -35.95 7.28
C ILE A 235 7.25 -35.68 7.64
N ILE A 236 7.71 -36.20 8.79
CA ILE A 236 9.08 -36.00 9.27
C ILE A 236 10.09 -36.53 8.23
N LYS A 237 9.88 -37.74 7.74
CA LYS A 237 10.71 -38.37 6.71
C LYS A 237 10.73 -37.54 5.42
N THR A 238 9.55 -37.16 4.92
CA THR A 238 9.42 -36.38 3.68
C THR A 238 10.16 -35.05 3.79
N ILE A 239 9.98 -34.30 4.88
CA ILE A 239 10.66 -33.01 5.08
C ILE A 239 12.18 -33.20 5.14
N LYS A 240 12.68 -34.22 5.83
CA LYS A 240 14.12 -34.54 5.90
C LYS A 240 14.69 -34.91 4.52
N GLU A 241 13.99 -35.76 3.76
CA GLU A 241 14.42 -36.16 2.42
C GLU A 241 14.44 -34.98 1.45
N GLN A 242 13.38 -34.16 1.45
CA GLN A 242 13.33 -32.99 0.57
C GLN A 242 14.33 -31.92 0.98
N PHE A 243 14.60 -31.74 2.28
CA PHE A 243 15.64 -30.81 2.74
C PHE A 243 17.02 -31.19 2.21
N ASN A 244 17.34 -32.49 2.15
CA ASN A 244 18.61 -33.00 1.64
C ASN A 244 18.66 -33.13 0.11
N SER A 245 17.52 -33.03 -0.58
CA SER A 245 17.46 -33.07 -2.03
C SER A 245 18.21 -31.90 -2.69
N LYS A 246 18.82 -32.17 -3.85
CA LYS A 246 19.38 -31.15 -4.74
C LYS A 246 18.31 -30.39 -5.53
N SER A 247 17.12 -30.97 -5.64
CA SER A 247 15.96 -30.43 -6.36
C SER A 247 14.70 -30.80 -5.56
N PRO A 248 14.40 -30.09 -4.47
CA PRO A 248 13.28 -30.42 -3.59
C PRO A 248 11.95 -30.25 -4.32
N LEU A 249 11.03 -31.17 -4.08
CA LEU A 249 9.62 -31.00 -4.40
C LEU A 249 8.95 -30.13 -3.34
N THR A 250 7.86 -29.47 -3.72
CA THR A 250 7.07 -28.69 -2.77
C THR A 250 6.24 -29.62 -1.90
N VAL A 251 6.39 -29.53 -0.57
CA VAL A 251 5.62 -30.34 0.37
C VAL A 251 4.33 -29.59 0.73
N VAL A 252 3.18 -30.26 0.70
CA VAL A 252 1.89 -29.66 1.03
C VAL A 252 1.22 -30.48 2.11
N LEU A 253 0.94 -29.89 3.27
CA LEU A 253 0.15 -30.48 4.34
C LEU A 253 -1.30 -29.98 4.24
N GLU A 254 -2.20 -30.86 3.80
CA GLU A 254 -3.64 -30.56 3.75
C GLU A 254 -4.35 -31.19 4.94
N GLY A 255 -5.09 -30.40 5.70
CA GLY A 255 -5.88 -30.95 6.81
C GLY A 255 -6.81 -29.92 7.45
N LEU A 256 -7.51 -30.32 8.51
CA LEU A 256 -8.37 -29.40 9.26
C LEU A 256 -7.57 -28.31 9.99
N THR A 257 -8.24 -27.22 10.36
CA THR A 257 -7.66 -26.16 11.20
C THR A 257 -7.50 -26.68 12.64
N GLN A 258 -6.49 -26.18 13.36
CA GLN A 258 -6.25 -26.47 14.79
C GLN A 258 -5.87 -27.93 15.11
N ILE A 259 -5.33 -28.67 14.15
CA ILE A 259 -4.80 -30.03 14.38
C ILE A 259 -3.29 -30.07 14.69
N GLY A 260 -2.61 -28.91 14.70
CA GLY A 260 -1.17 -28.80 15.01
C GLY A 260 -0.21 -28.77 13.81
N LYS A 261 -0.68 -28.51 12.58
CA LYS A 261 0.17 -28.54 11.36
C LYS A 261 1.35 -27.58 11.40
N THR A 262 1.10 -26.32 11.79
CA THR A 262 2.13 -25.28 11.86
C THR A 262 3.20 -25.66 12.86
N ASP A 263 2.80 -26.01 14.07
CA ASP A 263 3.69 -26.37 15.18
C ASP A 263 4.52 -27.60 14.82
N LEU A 264 3.92 -28.63 14.20
CA LEU A 264 4.64 -29.81 13.74
C LEU A 264 5.77 -29.46 12.78
N VAL A 265 5.49 -28.68 11.73
CA VAL A 265 6.50 -28.31 10.73
C VAL A 265 7.60 -27.46 11.37
N GLU A 266 7.23 -26.44 12.15
CA GLU A 266 8.20 -25.58 12.80
C GLU A 266 9.11 -26.36 13.76
N LEU A 267 8.55 -27.27 14.57
CA LEU A 267 9.33 -28.11 15.50
C LEU A 267 10.24 -29.10 14.76
N ILE A 268 9.84 -29.65 13.62
CA ILE A 268 10.73 -30.45 12.76
C ILE A 268 11.92 -29.59 12.29
N LEU A 269 11.69 -28.35 11.88
CA LEU A 269 12.77 -27.47 11.42
C LEU A 269 13.69 -27.03 12.57
N GLN A 270 13.13 -26.79 13.76
CA GLN A 270 13.86 -26.28 14.93
C GLN A 270 14.61 -27.39 15.70
N GLU A 271 13.98 -28.53 15.94
CA GLU A 271 14.52 -29.61 16.78
C GLU A 271 15.29 -30.66 15.97
N GLU A 272 14.71 -31.12 14.85
CA GLU A 272 15.28 -32.21 14.04
C GLU A 272 16.32 -31.71 13.03
N LEU A 273 15.99 -30.67 12.27
CA LEU A 273 16.88 -30.13 11.24
C LEU A 273 17.78 -29.00 11.74
N LYS A 274 17.39 -28.30 12.80
CA LYS A 274 18.10 -27.16 13.40
C LYS A 274 18.47 -26.08 12.37
N VAL A 275 17.54 -25.78 11.46
CA VAL A 275 17.76 -24.85 10.34
C VAL A 275 16.87 -23.62 10.45
N PRO A 276 17.37 -22.45 10.02
CA PRO A 276 16.52 -21.28 9.87
C PRO A 276 15.58 -21.45 8.67
N TYR A 277 14.40 -20.83 8.76
CA TYR A 277 13.38 -20.88 7.73
C TYR A 277 12.68 -19.53 7.60
N ASN A 278 12.17 -19.25 6.40
CA ASN A 278 11.22 -18.16 6.19
C ASN A 278 9.83 -18.66 6.57
N TYR A 279 9.05 -17.84 7.26
CA TYR A 279 7.64 -18.10 7.56
C TYR A 279 6.80 -16.97 7.00
N THR A 280 5.79 -17.31 6.22
CA THR A 280 4.89 -16.35 5.59
C THR A 280 3.47 -16.83 5.77
N LYS A 281 2.58 -15.92 6.13
CA LYS A 281 1.16 -16.18 6.38
C LYS A 281 0.32 -15.10 5.73
N ILE A 282 -0.89 -15.43 5.30
CA ILE A 282 -1.89 -14.53 4.71
C ILE A 282 -1.52 -14.06 3.30
N ASP A 283 -0.29 -13.57 3.09
CA ASP A 283 0.13 -13.03 1.80
C ASP A 283 1.62 -13.26 1.51
N PHE A 284 1.96 -13.56 0.25
CA PHE A 284 3.35 -13.73 -0.17
C PHE A 284 4.12 -12.41 -0.09
N ASN A 285 4.97 -12.29 0.93
CA ASN A 285 5.83 -11.15 1.16
C ASN A 285 7.30 -11.57 1.03
N PHE A 286 7.95 -11.08 -0.02
CA PHE A 286 9.37 -11.32 -0.32
C PHE A 286 10.22 -10.07 -0.11
N SER A 287 9.80 -9.16 0.77
CA SER A 287 10.59 -7.99 1.17
C SER A 287 11.91 -8.42 1.80
N ARG A 288 12.93 -7.56 1.75
CA ARG A 288 14.18 -7.82 2.50
C ARG A 288 14.00 -7.90 4.00
N GLU A 289 12.87 -7.40 4.51
CA GLU A 289 12.54 -7.37 5.94
C GLU A 289 11.93 -8.71 6.38
N ASP A 290 11.06 -9.29 5.56
CA ASP A 290 10.27 -10.48 5.90
C ASP A 290 10.82 -11.77 5.28
N TYR A 291 11.72 -11.66 4.30
CA TYR A 291 12.25 -12.80 3.55
C TYR A 291 13.77 -12.78 3.41
N ASN A 292 14.41 -13.79 4.02
CA ASN A 292 15.83 -14.03 3.91
C ASN A 292 16.13 -15.05 2.80
N ASP A 293 16.83 -14.59 1.77
CA ASP A 293 17.14 -15.42 0.61
C ASP A 293 18.21 -16.49 0.90
N ASN A 294 18.95 -16.37 2.01
CA ASN A 294 19.92 -17.38 2.42
C ASN A 294 19.26 -18.60 3.09
N TYR A 295 17.99 -18.50 3.49
CA TYR A 295 17.30 -19.63 4.10
C TYR A 295 16.83 -20.63 3.03
N LYS A 296 17.13 -21.91 3.28
CA LYS A 296 16.81 -23.00 2.35
C LYS A 296 15.34 -23.44 2.44
N VAL A 297 14.67 -23.17 3.56
CA VAL A 297 13.30 -23.61 3.83
C VAL A 297 12.36 -22.40 3.90
N CYS A 298 11.18 -22.52 3.28
CA CYS A 298 10.12 -21.53 3.32
C CYS A 298 8.79 -22.19 3.67
N ILE A 299 8.13 -21.71 4.73
CA ILE A 299 6.79 -22.14 5.15
C ILE A 299 5.78 -21.10 4.67
N TYR A 300 4.73 -21.58 3.99
CA TYR A 300 3.59 -20.79 3.54
C TYR A 300 2.33 -21.32 4.23
N ASP A 301 1.88 -20.59 5.25
CA ASP A 301 0.73 -20.97 6.07
C ASP A 301 -0.54 -20.26 5.58
N ASP A 302 -1.61 -21.02 5.43
CA ASP A 302 -2.92 -20.58 4.95
C ASP A 302 -2.87 -19.92 3.56
N MET A 303 -2.09 -20.47 2.63
CA MET A 303 -2.02 -20.02 1.22
C MET A 303 -2.12 -21.23 0.28
N GLY A 304 -3.06 -21.20 -0.66
CA GLY A 304 -3.29 -22.27 -1.63
C GLY A 304 -2.76 -21.96 -3.02
N MET A 305 -3.08 -22.85 -3.96
CA MET A 305 -2.75 -22.65 -5.38
C MET A 305 -3.46 -21.44 -6.00
N GLU A 306 -4.63 -21.04 -5.49
CA GLU A 306 -5.33 -19.85 -6.00
C GLU A 306 -4.50 -18.58 -5.76
N GLU A 307 -3.94 -18.42 -4.56
CA GLU A 307 -3.04 -17.32 -4.22
C GLU A 307 -1.74 -17.39 -5.04
N VAL A 308 -1.14 -18.59 -5.18
CA VAL A 308 0.08 -18.80 -5.99
C VAL A 308 -0.15 -18.40 -7.45
N SER A 309 -1.26 -18.83 -8.05
CA SER A 309 -1.61 -18.50 -9.43
C SER A 309 -1.92 -17.02 -9.61
N SER A 310 -2.71 -16.41 -8.71
CA SER A 310 -3.08 -14.99 -8.79
C SER A 310 -1.87 -14.05 -8.80
N LYS A 311 -0.77 -14.45 -8.16
CA LYS A 311 0.48 -13.70 -8.08
C LYS A 311 1.54 -14.12 -9.10
N ASN A 312 1.23 -15.05 -10.01
CA ASN A 312 2.18 -15.62 -10.98
C ASN A 312 3.45 -16.21 -10.32
N LEU A 313 3.29 -16.86 -9.17
CA LEU A 313 4.41 -17.41 -8.40
C LEU A 313 4.64 -18.91 -8.60
N MET A 314 3.88 -19.55 -9.49
CA MET A 314 3.88 -21.00 -9.69
C MET A 314 5.29 -21.56 -9.94
N HIS A 315 6.05 -21.01 -10.88
CA HIS A 315 7.41 -21.47 -11.18
C HIS A 315 8.44 -21.18 -10.07
N GLY A 316 8.15 -20.21 -9.21
CA GLY A 316 9.00 -19.85 -8.08
C GLY A 316 8.77 -20.71 -6.84
N LEU A 317 7.52 -21.16 -6.64
CA LEU A 317 7.10 -21.83 -5.40
C LEU A 317 6.80 -23.32 -5.56
N ILE A 318 6.48 -23.79 -6.76
CA ILE A 318 6.21 -25.20 -7.06
C ILE A 318 7.47 -25.85 -7.63
N ALA A 319 8.12 -26.71 -6.83
CA ALA A 319 9.51 -27.16 -6.94
C ALA A 319 10.58 -26.03 -6.97
N GLY A 320 10.21 -24.80 -7.36
CA GLY A 320 11.02 -23.60 -7.26
C GLY A 320 12.39 -23.70 -7.92
N ARG A 321 12.53 -24.51 -9.00
CA ARG A 321 13.84 -24.89 -9.56
C ARG A 321 14.66 -23.70 -10.11
N GLY A 322 13.99 -22.61 -10.47
CA GLY A 322 14.61 -21.39 -10.98
C GLY A 322 14.41 -20.20 -10.05
N SER A 323 15.29 -19.21 -10.16
CA SER A 323 15.06 -17.92 -9.52
C SER A 323 13.86 -17.22 -10.15
N PHE A 324 13.09 -16.48 -9.35
CA PHE A 324 11.96 -15.69 -9.85
C PHE A 324 12.08 -14.22 -9.43
N GLN A 325 11.48 -13.33 -10.22
CA GLN A 325 11.43 -11.91 -9.90
C GLN A 325 10.15 -11.58 -9.13
N THR A 326 10.31 -10.79 -8.08
CA THR A 326 9.22 -10.21 -7.29
C THR A 326 9.45 -8.71 -7.12
N ARG A 327 8.41 -7.99 -6.75
CA ARG A 327 8.49 -6.57 -6.43
C ARG A 327 8.09 -6.39 -4.98
N GLU A 328 8.95 -5.75 -4.19
CA GLU A 328 8.56 -5.34 -2.85
C GLU A 328 7.39 -4.35 -2.95
N PRO A 329 6.43 -4.37 -2.01
CA PRO A 329 5.44 -3.30 -1.90
C PRO A 329 6.16 -1.95 -1.86
N TYR A 330 5.94 -1.12 -2.88
CA TYR A 330 6.59 0.19 -3.04
C TYR A 330 8.12 0.18 -3.26
N GLY A 331 8.74 -1.00 -3.48
CA GLY A 331 10.19 -1.14 -3.62
C GLY A 331 10.69 -1.55 -5.03
N LYS A 332 12.01 -1.83 -5.10
CA LYS A 332 12.70 -2.21 -6.34
C LYS A 332 12.37 -3.67 -6.70
N LYS A 333 12.53 -4.03 -7.98
CA LYS A 333 12.48 -5.44 -8.38
C LYS A 333 13.58 -6.21 -7.65
N ARG A 334 13.22 -7.36 -7.07
CA ARG A 334 14.11 -8.28 -6.38
C ARG A 334 14.04 -9.63 -7.08
N THR A 335 15.19 -10.28 -7.22
CA THR A 335 15.27 -11.69 -7.65
C THR A 335 15.40 -12.55 -6.39
N ILE A 336 14.55 -13.56 -6.27
CA ILE A 336 14.60 -14.57 -5.21
C ILE A 336 15.28 -15.81 -5.77
N SER A 337 16.25 -16.34 -5.03
CA SER A 337 16.94 -17.58 -5.41
C SER A 337 15.96 -18.75 -5.42
N GLY A 338 16.13 -19.64 -6.41
CA GLY A 338 15.36 -20.87 -6.48
C GLY A 338 15.94 -21.97 -5.58
N ASN A 339 15.50 -23.20 -5.83
CA ASN A 339 15.97 -24.43 -5.21
C ASN A 339 15.81 -24.48 -3.67
N LYS A 340 14.67 -23.95 -3.20
CA LYS A 340 14.29 -23.92 -1.79
C LYS A 340 13.25 -25.00 -1.50
N LEU A 341 13.30 -25.56 -0.30
CA LEU A 341 12.23 -26.42 0.21
C LEU A 341 11.04 -25.54 0.59
N ASN A 342 10.01 -25.56 -0.26
CA ASN A 342 8.75 -24.88 0.00
C ASN A 342 7.77 -25.85 0.67
N ILE A 343 7.25 -25.45 1.83
CA ILE A 343 6.28 -26.21 2.62
C ILE A 343 5.00 -25.39 2.73
N PHE A 344 3.91 -25.88 2.15
CA PHE A 344 2.59 -25.27 2.25
C PHE A 344 1.78 -25.96 3.35
N ILE A 345 1.14 -25.17 4.19
CA ILE A 345 0.21 -25.65 5.21
C ILE A 345 -1.16 -25.08 4.86
N VAL A 346 -2.08 -25.94 4.45
CA VAL A 346 -3.38 -25.49 3.92
C VAL A 346 -4.55 -26.17 4.61
N ASN A 347 -5.66 -25.44 4.62
CA ASN A 347 -6.97 -25.92 5.04
C ASN A 347 -7.79 -26.33 3.80
N ARG A 348 -8.93 -26.98 4.02
CA ARG A 348 -9.73 -27.63 2.96
C ARG A 348 -10.20 -26.69 1.85
N ASN A 349 -10.48 -25.45 2.22
CA ASN A 349 -10.86 -24.39 1.27
C ASN A 349 -9.72 -24.03 0.29
N LYS A 350 -8.45 -24.32 0.64
CA LYS A 350 -7.25 -23.98 -0.13
C LYS A 350 -6.50 -25.23 -0.63
N SER A 351 -7.20 -26.35 -0.76
CA SER A 351 -6.65 -27.65 -1.16
C SER A 351 -5.97 -27.61 -2.54
N PHE A 352 -4.71 -28.03 -2.59
CA PHE A 352 -3.96 -28.29 -3.82
C PHE A 352 -4.58 -29.47 -4.57
N LYS A 353 -4.94 -30.55 -3.88
CA LYS A 353 -5.60 -31.73 -4.47
C LYS A 353 -6.92 -31.34 -5.14
N GLY A 354 -7.72 -30.52 -4.47
CA GLY A 354 -8.96 -29.95 -5.02
C GLY A 354 -8.70 -29.05 -6.22
N TRP A 355 -7.68 -28.19 -6.15
CA TRP A 355 -7.29 -27.31 -7.26
C TRP A 355 -6.82 -28.10 -8.49
N ILE A 356 -5.98 -29.12 -8.32
CA ILE A 356 -5.52 -30.01 -9.40
C ILE A 356 -6.72 -30.69 -10.07
N LYS A 357 -7.64 -31.26 -9.28
CA LYS A 357 -8.85 -31.91 -9.80
C LYS A 357 -9.73 -30.95 -10.61
N LYS A 358 -9.92 -29.72 -10.14
CA LYS A 358 -10.67 -28.68 -10.87
C LYS A 358 -9.99 -28.32 -12.18
N ASN A 359 -8.67 -28.12 -12.19
CA ASN A 359 -7.92 -27.77 -13.40
C ASN A 359 -7.91 -28.91 -14.43
N LYS A 360 -7.83 -30.17 -14.00
CA LYS A 360 -8.04 -31.34 -14.87
C LYS A 360 -9.42 -31.33 -15.51
N HIS A 361 -10.46 -31.11 -14.70
CA HIS A 361 -11.83 -31.07 -15.18
C HIS A 361 -12.10 -29.92 -16.17
N TRP A 362 -11.40 -28.79 -15.99
CA TRP A 362 -11.48 -27.63 -16.89
C TRP A 362 -10.45 -27.63 -18.02
N GLU A 363 -9.73 -28.74 -18.23
CA GLU A 363 -8.73 -28.89 -19.31
C GLU A 363 -7.64 -27.79 -19.29
N ARG A 364 -7.26 -27.35 -18.09
CA ARG A 364 -6.22 -26.35 -17.86
C ARG A 364 -4.86 -27.00 -17.67
N PHE A 365 -3.86 -26.64 -18.48
CA PHE A 365 -2.54 -27.29 -18.51
C PHE A 365 -1.69 -27.10 -17.24
N GLU A 366 -2.02 -26.13 -16.38
CA GLU A 366 -1.22 -25.79 -15.20
C GLU A 366 -1.08 -26.99 -14.23
N HIS A 367 -2.08 -27.88 -14.19
CA HIS A 367 -2.02 -29.08 -13.35
C HIS A 367 -0.90 -30.04 -13.76
N GLU A 368 -0.54 -30.11 -15.06
CA GLU A 368 0.53 -30.98 -15.58
C GLU A 368 1.90 -30.56 -15.04
N TYR A 369 2.07 -29.28 -14.73
CA TYR A 369 3.27 -28.78 -14.07
C TYR A 369 3.22 -29.00 -12.55
N VAL A 370 2.07 -28.74 -11.91
CA VAL A 370 1.98 -28.76 -10.45
C VAL A 370 2.04 -30.17 -9.89
N GLU A 371 1.24 -31.08 -10.43
CA GLU A 371 1.06 -32.44 -9.91
C GLU A 371 2.38 -33.24 -9.76
N PRO A 372 3.31 -33.28 -10.73
CA PRO A 372 4.57 -33.99 -10.57
C PRO A 372 5.59 -33.26 -9.67
N ASN A 373 5.32 -32.00 -9.29
CA ASN A 373 6.26 -31.15 -8.55
C ASN A 373 5.84 -30.90 -7.09
N VAL A 374 4.77 -31.55 -6.62
CA VAL A 374 4.26 -31.45 -5.24
C VAL A 374 4.16 -32.82 -4.58
N ILE A 375 4.42 -32.87 -3.28
CA ILE A 375 4.10 -34.02 -2.42
C ILE A 375 2.96 -33.58 -1.51
N ILE A 376 1.76 -34.07 -1.77
CA ILE A 376 0.55 -33.72 -1.00
C ILE A 376 0.33 -34.77 0.07
N ILE A 377 0.38 -34.35 1.33
CA ILE A 377 0.09 -35.18 2.50
C ILE A 377 -1.29 -34.79 3.02
N ASP A 378 -2.25 -35.69 2.78
CA ASP A 378 -3.64 -35.56 3.20
C ASP A 378 -3.80 -36.05 4.66
N LEU A 379 -4.34 -35.19 5.53
CA LEU A 379 -4.51 -35.39 6.96
C LEU A 379 -5.98 -35.38 7.39
N TYR A 380 -6.94 -35.29 6.45
CA TYR A 380 -8.37 -35.13 6.79
C TYR A 380 -8.96 -36.36 7.47
N GLU A 381 -8.53 -37.56 7.07
CA GLU A 381 -9.04 -38.83 7.62
C GLU A 381 -8.34 -39.20 8.93
N ASP A 382 -7.10 -38.73 9.11
CA ASP A 382 -6.24 -39.11 10.23
C ASP A 382 -6.43 -38.22 11.46
N PHE A 383 -6.75 -36.93 11.28
CA PHE A 383 -6.76 -35.95 12.36
C PHE A 383 -7.94 -34.97 12.29
N ASN A 384 -8.49 -34.66 13.47
CA ASN A 384 -9.54 -33.66 13.63
C ASN A 384 -9.35 -32.87 14.93
N LYS A 385 -10.29 -31.97 15.27
CA LYS A 385 -10.15 -31.12 16.48
C LYS A 385 -10.20 -31.92 17.79
N GLU A 386 -10.92 -33.04 17.80
CA GLU A 386 -11.03 -33.95 18.94
C GLU A 386 -9.88 -34.96 18.97
N TYR A 387 -9.21 -35.14 17.83
CA TYR A 387 -8.09 -36.05 17.63
C TYR A 387 -6.95 -35.35 16.86
N PRO A 388 -6.30 -34.34 17.46
CA PRO A 388 -5.23 -33.60 16.81
C PRO A 388 -3.93 -34.42 16.73
N MET A 389 -2.91 -33.88 16.07
CA MET A 389 -1.60 -34.55 15.91
C MET A 389 -0.77 -34.60 17.20
N PHE A 390 -1.21 -33.89 18.25
CA PHE A 390 -0.57 -33.74 19.54
C PHE A 390 -1.41 -34.41 20.65
N TYR A 391 -0.74 -34.98 21.66
CA TYR A 391 -1.28 -35.83 22.74
C TYR A 391 -1.87 -37.17 22.29
N LYS A 392 -1.62 -38.24 23.06
CA LYS A 392 -2.09 -39.60 22.76
C LYS A 392 -3.62 -39.73 22.87
N PRO A 393 -4.26 -40.67 22.16
CA PRO A 393 -5.70 -40.94 22.29
C PRO A 393 -6.16 -41.16 23.73
N GLU A 394 -5.30 -41.79 24.54
CA GLU A 394 -5.52 -42.07 25.96
C GLU A 394 -5.48 -40.79 26.79
N GLU A 395 -4.55 -39.87 26.51
CA GLU A 395 -4.42 -38.57 27.17
C GLU A 395 -5.61 -37.65 26.87
N ILE A 396 -6.21 -37.76 25.68
CA ILE A 396 -7.44 -37.02 25.31
C ILE A 396 -8.67 -37.62 25.99
N LYS A 397 -8.78 -38.95 26.08
CA LYS A 397 -9.86 -39.61 26.84
C LYS A 397 -9.78 -39.23 28.31
N GLU A 398 -8.59 -39.22 28.88
CA GLU A 398 -8.33 -38.71 30.22
C GLU A 398 -8.71 -37.23 30.34
N MET A 399 -8.21 -36.34 29.49
CA MET A 399 -8.56 -34.90 29.52
C MET A 399 -10.06 -34.63 29.37
N ASN A 400 -10.77 -35.39 28.53
CA ASN A 400 -12.21 -35.26 28.34
C ASN A 400 -12.99 -35.80 29.55
N PHE A 401 -12.58 -36.94 30.11
CA PHE A 401 -13.07 -37.45 31.39
C PHE A 401 -12.85 -36.43 32.53
N TYR A 402 -11.69 -35.77 32.56
CA TYR A 402 -11.35 -34.73 33.52
C TYR A 402 -12.20 -33.46 33.34
N LYS A 403 -12.45 -33.02 32.09
CA LYS A 403 -13.35 -31.89 31.79
C LYS A 403 -14.79 -32.16 32.22
N GLU A 404 -15.27 -33.39 32.09
CA GLU A 404 -16.60 -33.78 32.58
C GLU A 404 -16.67 -33.75 34.12
N LYS A 405 -15.66 -34.26 34.83
CA LYS A 405 -15.58 -34.15 36.30
C LYS A 405 -15.54 -32.71 36.80
N LEU A 406 -14.90 -31.79 36.07
CA LEU A 406 -14.79 -30.38 36.46
C LEU A 406 -16.05 -29.55 36.20
N LYS A 407 -16.93 -29.96 35.27
CA LYS A 407 -18.18 -29.22 34.95
C LYS A 407 -19.20 -29.16 36.10
N GLY A 408 -19.05 -29.98 37.14
CA GLY A 408 -19.90 -29.98 38.34
C GLY A 408 -19.31 -29.26 39.56
N ALA A 409 -18.06 -28.79 39.48
CA ALA A 409 -17.30 -28.30 40.63
C ALA A 409 -17.41 -26.78 40.82
N ASN A 410 -18.57 -26.28 41.24
CA ASN A 410 -18.68 -24.91 41.75
C ASN A 410 -18.17 -24.85 43.20
N GLY A 411 -16.94 -24.40 43.41
CA GLY A 411 -16.45 -23.95 44.72
C GLY A 411 -15.42 -24.82 45.44
N ARG A 412 -15.01 -25.98 44.90
CA ARG A 412 -13.92 -26.83 45.46
C ARG A 412 -12.77 -27.03 44.48
N SER A 413 -12.37 -25.96 43.80
CA SER A 413 -11.37 -26.03 42.72
C SER A 413 -10.01 -26.56 43.20
N ALA A 414 -9.53 -26.16 44.39
CA ALA A 414 -8.20 -26.52 44.88
C ALA A 414 -8.10 -27.96 45.43
N GLU A 415 -9.09 -28.40 46.21
CA GLU A 415 -9.15 -29.78 46.74
C GLU A 415 -9.21 -30.78 45.58
N ILE A 416 -10.09 -30.53 44.62
CA ILE A 416 -10.29 -31.41 43.47
C ILE A 416 -9.01 -31.44 42.64
N LEU A 417 -8.35 -30.29 42.40
CA LEU A 417 -7.06 -30.24 41.70
C LEU A 417 -5.96 -31.00 42.45
N ALA A 418 -5.88 -30.87 43.77
CA ALA A 418 -4.87 -31.53 44.56
C ALA A 418 -5.05 -33.04 44.52
N LYS A 419 -6.27 -33.54 44.80
CA LYS A 419 -6.63 -34.96 44.70
C LYS A 419 -6.36 -35.52 43.29
N LEU A 420 -6.55 -34.69 42.26
CA LEU A 420 -6.23 -35.01 40.87
C LEU A 420 -4.73 -35.16 40.58
N ILE A 421 -3.87 -34.30 41.16
CA ILE A 421 -2.42 -34.31 40.91
C ILE A 421 -1.72 -35.41 41.71
N PHE A 422 -2.15 -35.64 42.95
CA PHE A 422 -1.43 -36.51 43.88
C PHE A 422 -2.11 -37.86 44.13
N GLY A 423 -3.36 -38.04 43.70
CA GLY A 423 -4.19 -39.21 43.98
C GLY A 423 -5.11 -38.99 45.19
N ASP A 424 -6.31 -39.56 45.14
CA ASP A 424 -7.35 -39.39 46.19
C ASP A 424 -6.87 -39.84 47.58
N ASP A 425 -6.00 -40.85 47.62
CA ASP A 425 -5.39 -41.46 48.81
C ASP A 425 -4.21 -40.65 49.39
N LYS A 426 -3.75 -39.62 48.67
CA LYS A 426 -2.57 -38.82 49.06
C LYS A 426 -2.88 -37.35 49.35
N VAL A 427 -4.16 -36.99 49.42
CA VAL A 427 -4.59 -35.61 49.66
C VAL A 427 -5.63 -35.55 50.76
N GLU A 428 -5.23 -34.88 51.84
CA GLU A 428 -6.08 -34.60 52.99
C GLU A 428 -6.55 -33.13 52.96
N VAL A 429 -7.80 -32.90 53.29
CA VAL A 429 -8.41 -31.57 53.29
C VAL A 429 -8.57 -31.13 54.73
N ILE A 430 -7.80 -30.11 55.10
CA ILE A 430 -7.84 -29.54 56.46
C ILE A 430 -8.87 -28.41 56.44
N ASN A 431 -10.03 -28.65 57.06
CA ASN A 431 -11.00 -27.60 57.30
C ASN A 431 -10.57 -26.82 58.54
N ASN A 432 -10.12 -25.58 58.36
CA ASN A 432 -9.95 -24.65 59.47
C ASN A 432 -11.32 -24.04 59.77
N ASP A 433 -11.95 -24.47 60.86
CA ASP A 433 -13.11 -23.76 61.41
C ASP A 433 -12.60 -22.44 62.03
N PHE A 434 -12.79 -21.34 61.31
CA PHE A 434 -12.67 -19.97 61.82
C PHE A 434 -14.05 -19.32 61.91
#